data_AF-A0AAD6QNS5-F1
#
_entry.id   AF-A0AAD6QNS5-F1
#
_cell.length_a   1.000
_cell.length_b   1.000
_cell.length_c   1.000
_cell.angle_alpha   90.00
_cell.angle_beta   90.00
_cell.angle_gamma   90.00
#
_symmetry.space_group_name_H-M   'P 1'
#
loop_
_entity.id
_entity.type
_entity.pdbx_description
1 polymer ?
#
loop_
_entity_poly.entity_id
_entity_poly.type
_entity_poly.pdbx_seq_one_letter_code
_entity_poly.pdbx_strand_id
1 'polypeptide(L)'
;MNEGLQSGKVQNGKNLKMYLKEELPSRLHYAASDRIPPIIGMIGEGFKVEQKRTNRQECGGAHGYDNALFSMRTIFIGHGPQFARGRKVPSFENVQIYNLITSILNIHGAPNNGSVSFPSTVLLPNPS
;
A
#
# COMPACT_ATOMS: atom_id res chain seq x y z
N MET A 1 -15.94 9.39 -20.71
CA MET A 1 -15.23 9.80 -19.48
C MET A 1 -13.72 9.76 -19.66
N ASN A 2 -13.16 8.64 -20.17
CA ASN A 2 -11.72 8.49 -20.46
C ASN A 2 -11.17 9.51 -21.48
N GLU A 3 -12.00 9.97 -22.43
CA GLU A 3 -11.60 11.03 -23.38
C GLU A 3 -11.32 12.39 -22.71
N GLY A 4 -12.03 12.74 -21.63
CA GLY A 4 -11.86 14.02 -20.95
C GLY A 4 -10.48 14.18 -20.31
N LEU A 5 -9.89 13.07 -19.86
CA LEU A 5 -8.65 13.02 -19.08
C LEU A 5 -7.43 12.72 -19.96
N GLN A 6 -7.64 12.09 -21.12
CA GLN A 6 -6.61 11.90 -22.15
C GLN A 6 -6.46 13.09 -23.11
N SER A 7 -7.41 14.03 -23.15
CA SER A 7 -7.49 15.07 -24.18
C SER A 7 -6.37 16.13 -24.19
N GLY A 8 -5.36 16.06 -23.32
CA GLY A 8 -4.34 17.11 -23.20
C GLY A 8 -4.89 18.47 -22.73
N LYS A 9 -6.18 18.55 -22.38
CA LYS A 9 -6.87 19.77 -21.92
C LYS A 9 -6.68 20.05 -20.42
N VAL A 10 -6.07 19.11 -19.68
CA VAL A 10 -5.75 19.28 -18.26
C VAL A 10 -4.27 19.61 -18.12
N GLN A 11 -3.98 20.82 -17.62
CA GLN A 11 -2.62 21.23 -17.29
C GLN A 11 -2.00 20.22 -16.30
N ASN A 12 -0.80 19.71 -16.61
CA ASN A 12 -0.11 18.65 -15.84
C ASN A 12 -0.81 17.27 -15.83
N GLY A 13 -1.69 16.97 -16.80
CA GLY A 13 -2.37 15.66 -16.89
C GLY A 13 -1.45 14.44 -16.93
N LYS A 14 -0.16 14.61 -17.30
CA LYS A 14 0.85 13.55 -17.20
C LYS A 14 1.12 13.05 -15.77
N ASN A 15 0.83 13.87 -14.76
CA ASN A 15 1.07 13.57 -13.35
C ASN A 15 -0.18 13.05 -12.63
N LEU A 16 -1.32 12.91 -13.32
CA LEU A 16 -2.56 12.39 -12.75
C LEU A 16 -3.20 11.44 -13.75
N LYS A 17 -3.11 10.14 -13.48
CA LYS A 17 -3.79 9.11 -14.27
C LYS A 17 -5.12 8.80 -13.62
N MET A 18 -6.18 8.85 -14.41
CA MET A 18 -7.54 8.65 -13.90
C MET A 18 -8.06 7.30 -14.36
N TYR A 19 -8.73 6.60 -13.45
CA TYR A 19 -9.27 5.26 -13.65
C TYR A 19 -10.72 5.22 -13.19
N LEU A 20 -11.54 4.40 -13.86
CA LEU A 20 -12.66 3.79 -13.15
C LEU A 20 -12.08 2.86 -12.07
N LYS A 21 -12.70 2.75 -10.90
CA LYS A 21 -12.12 1.96 -9.79
C LYS A 21 -11.90 0.49 -10.18
N GLU A 22 -12.73 -0.04 -11.08
CA GLU A 22 -12.63 -1.40 -11.62
C GLU A 22 -11.44 -1.59 -12.58
N GLU A 23 -10.90 -0.50 -13.13
CA GLU A 23 -9.76 -0.49 -14.05
C GLU A 23 -8.43 -0.22 -13.34
N LEU A 24 -8.44 -0.02 -12.02
CA LEU A 24 -7.22 0.14 -11.23
C LEU A 24 -6.34 -1.12 -11.33
N PRO A 25 -5.00 -0.98 -11.22
CA PRO A 25 -4.11 -2.12 -11.12
C PRO A 25 -4.56 -3.09 -10.03
N SER A 26 -4.82 -4.34 -10.40
CA SER A 26 -5.41 -5.35 -9.51
C SER A 26 -4.61 -5.57 -8.23
N ARG A 27 -3.28 -5.40 -8.27
CA ARG A 27 -2.38 -5.44 -7.10
C ARG A 27 -2.74 -4.47 -5.97
N LEU A 28 -3.51 -3.42 -6.24
CA LEU A 28 -3.92 -2.46 -5.22
C LEU A 28 -5.08 -2.97 -4.37
N HIS A 29 -5.83 -3.97 -4.86
CA HIS A 29 -7.03 -4.50 -4.20
C HIS A 29 -8.03 -3.39 -3.76
N TYR A 30 -8.13 -2.30 -4.55
CA TYR A 30 -8.81 -1.06 -4.15
C TYR A 30 -10.03 -0.74 -5.02
N ALA A 31 -10.98 -1.67 -5.12
CA ALA A 31 -12.20 -1.50 -5.91
C ALA A 31 -13.47 -2.05 -5.25
N ALA A 32 -13.35 -3.13 -4.46
CA ALA A 32 -14.46 -3.91 -3.92
C ALA A 32 -15.10 -3.29 -2.66
N SER A 33 -15.50 -2.02 -2.74
CA SER A 33 -16.28 -1.36 -1.69
C SER A 33 -17.09 -0.19 -2.25
N ASP A 34 -18.31 0.00 -1.75
CA ASP A 34 -19.15 1.15 -2.08
C ASP A 34 -18.62 2.46 -1.49
N ARG A 35 -17.72 2.36 -0.49
CA ARG A 35 -17.02 3.52 0.09
C ARG A 35 -15.92 4.05 -0.82
N ILE A 36 -15.49 3.27 -1.82
CA ILE A 36 -14.50 3.69 -2.81
C ILE A 36 -15.27 4.37 -3.96
N PRO A 37 -15.03 5.66 -4.23
CA PRO A 37 -15.68 6.38 -5.33
C PRO A 37 -15.43 5.69 -6.69
N PRO A 38 -16.36 5.81 -7.65
CA PRO A 38 -16.24 5.14 -8.94
C PRO A 38 -15.06 5.64 -9.80
N ILE A 39 -14.54 6.83 -9.52
CA ILE A 39 -13.46 7.47 -10.27
C ILE A 39 -12.30 7.74 -9.31
N ILE A 40 -11.12 7.22 -9.64
CA ILE A 40 -9.91 7.35 -8.81
C ILE A 40 -8.78 7.98 -9.62
N GLY A 41 -8.10 8.96 -9.01
CA GLY A 41 -6.93 9.61 -9.56
C GLY A 41 -5.64 9.08 -8.92
N MET A 42 -4.81 8.42 -9.71
CA MET A 42 -3.45 8.02 -9.35
C MET A 42 -2.49 9.15 -9.67
N ILE A 43 -1.98 9.80 -8.63
CA ILE A 43 -1.12 10.96 -8.74
C ILE A 43 0.37 10.59 -8.69
N GLY A 44 1.17 11.28 -9.49
CA GLY A 44 2.62 11.17 -9.47
C GLY A 44 3.20 11.68 -8.15
N GLU A 45 4.29 11.05 -7.71
CA GLU A 45 5.01 11.41 -6.50
C GLU A 45 5.40 12.91 -6.49
N GLY A 46 5.22 13.57 -5.34
CA GLY A 46 5.56 14.99 -5.16
C GLY A 46 4.49 15.97 -5.66
N PHE A 47 3.40 15.49 -6.27
CA PHE A 47 2.26 16.31 -6.67
C PHE A 47 1.09 16.13 -5.70
N LYS A 48 0.20 17.12 -5.64
CA LYS A 48 -1.10 17.05 -4.95
C LYS A 48 -2.22 17.54 -5.87
N VAL A 49 -3.44 17.03 -5.64
CA VAL A 49 -4.65 17.51 -6.31
C VAL A 49 -5.50 18.27 -5.31
N GLU A 50 -5.83 19.52 -5.66
CA GLU A 50 -6.71 20.38 -4.89
C GLU A 50 -7.94 20.74 -5.73
N GLN A 51 -9.09 20.93 -5.09
CA GLN A 51 -10.33 21.29 -5.80
C GLN A 51 -10.28 22.70 -6.42
N LYS A 52 -9.53 23.61 -5.81
CA LYS A 52 -9.40 25.00 -6.25
C LYS A 52 -7.92 25.33 -6.43
N ARG A 53 -7.61 26.16 -7.43
CA ARG A 53 -6.26 26.71 -7.58
C ARG A 53 -5.99 27.66 -6.41
N THR A 54 -4.88 27.43 -5.72
CA THR A 54 -4.41 28.30 -4.64
C THR A 54 -3.01 28.80 -4.97
N ASN A 55 -2.69 30.03 -4.55
CA ASN A 55 -1.31 30.56 -4.64
C ASN A 55 -0.46 30.15 -3.43
N ARG A 56 -0.98 29.25 -2.58
CA ARG A 56 -0.28 28.77 -1.40
C ARG A 56 0.85 27.86 -1.84
N GLN A 57 2.07 28.33 -1.68
CA GLN A 57 3.25 27.48 -1.81
C GLN A 57 3.38 26.64 -0.56
N GLU A 58 3.33 25.31 -0.73
CA GLU A 58 3.49 24.36 0.35
C GLU A 58 4.73 23.53 0.09
N CYS A 59 5.64 23.52 1.05
CA CYS A 59 6.85 22.70 1.07
C CYS A 59 6.78 21.74 2.27
N GLY A 60 5.86 20.77 2.20
CA GLY A 60 5.67 19.74 3.21
C GLY A 60 5.81 18.34 2.62
N GLY A 61 6.11 17.36 3.48
CA GLY A 61 6.02 15.94 3.10
C GLY A 61 4.57 15.50 2.92
N ALA A 62 4.33 14.56 2.03
CA ALA A 62 3.02 13.96 1.80
C ALA A 62 3.16 12.45 1.54
N HIS A 63 2.05 11.72 1.65
CA HIS A 63 1.97 10.28 1.45
C HIS A 63 0.60 9.89 0.85
N GLY A 64 0.38 8.60 0.59
CA GLY A 64 -0.84 8.08 -0.03
C GLY A 64 -0.75 7.91 -1.55
N TYR A 65 0.46 8.04 -2.11
CA TYR A 65 0.77 7.68 -3.48
C TYR A 65 0.74 6.15 -3.68
N ASP A 66 1.06 5.71 -4.90
CA ASP A 66 1.20 4.29 -5.22
C ASP A 66 2.16 3.56 -4.26
N ASN A 67 1.66 2.49 -3.62
CA ASN A 67 2.41 1.72 -2.62
C ASN A 67 3.66 1.02 -3.19
N ALA A 68 3.81 0.93 -4.51
CA ALA A 68 5.00 0.40 -5.16
C ALA A 68 6.19 1.39 -5.14
N LEU A 69 5.93 2.69 -4.90
CA LEU A 69 6.99 3.71 -4.83
C LEU A 69 7.90 3.46 -3.64
N PHE A 70 9.20 3.65 -3.85
CA PHE A 70 10.21 3.41 -2.81
C PHE A 70 9.99 4.30 -1.57
N SER A 71 9.58 5.56 -1.77
CA SER A 71 9.27 6.51 -0.70
C SER A 71 8.04 6.15 0.13
N MET A 72 7.16 5.30 -0.38
CA MET A 72 5.96 4.82 0.32
C MET A 72 6.21 3.50 1.08
N ARG A 73 7.42 2.94 0.98
CA ARG A 73 7.77 1.72 1.72
C ARG A 73 7.98 2.04 3.19
N THR A 74 7.50 1.16 4.05
CA THR A 74 7.64 1.27 5.50
C THR A 74 8.79 0.41 6.02
N ILE A 75 9.19 0.66 7.26
CA ILE A 75 10.15 -0.17 7.99
C ILE A 75 9.44 -1.30 8.76
N PHE A 76 10.10 -2.44 8.89
CA PHE A 76 9.70 -3.53 9.78
C PHE A 76 10.93 -4.05 10.53
N ILE A 77 10.84 -4.13 11.86
CA ILE A 77 11.88 -4.68 12.72
C ILE A 77 11.21 -5.63 13.72
N GLY A 78 11.59 -6.91 13.69
CA GLY A 78 11.14 -7.92 14.65
C GLY A 78 12.29 -8.29 15.59
N HIS A 79 12.03 -8.27 16.90
CA HIS A 79 12.99 -8.69 17.92
C HIS A 79 12.27 -9.49 19.01
N GLY A 80 12.81 -10.66 19.34
CA GLY A 80 12.25 -11.58 20.33
C GLY A 80 12.78 -13.00 20.14
N PRO A 81 12.41 -13.94 21.03
CA PRO A 81 12.93 -15.31 21.01
C PRO A 81 12.53 -16.08 19.75
N GLN A 82 11.42 -15.72 19.10
CA GLN A 82 10.98 -16.34 17.85
C GLN A 82 11.58 -15.69 16.59
N PHE A 83 12.31 -14.58 16.71
CA PHE A 83 12.99 -13.95 15.57
C PHE A 83 14.47 -14.32 15.56
N ALA A 84 14.99 -14.67 14.39
CA ALA A 84 16.43 -14.87 14.21
C ALA A 84 17.19 -13.54 14.41
N ARG A 85 18.24 -13.54 15.24
CA ARG A 85 19.07 -12.35 15.48
C ARG A 85 19.80 -11.94 14.20
N GLY A 86 19.78 -10.64 13.87
CA GLY A 86 20.53 -10.07 12.75
C GLY A 86 20.07 -10.51 11.35
N ARG A 87 18.96 -11.25 11.24
CA ARG A 87 18.46 -11.73 9.95
C ARG A 87 17.76 -10.61 9.19
N LYS A 88 18.15 -10.42 7.92
CA LYS A 88 17.40 -9.62 6.96
C LYS A 88 16.46 -10.53 6.17
N VAL A 89 15.21 -10.10 6.02
CA VAL A 89 14.20 -10.79 5.21
C VAL A 89 13.87 -9.94 3.96
N PRO A 90 13.41 -10.56 2.85
CA PRO A 90 12.90 -9.81 1.71
C PRO A 90 11.74 -8.87 2.09
N SER A 91 11.47 -7.86 1.26
CA SER A 91 10.29 -7.02 1.45
C SER A 91 9.00 -7.84 1.35
N PHE A 92 8.02 -7.51 2.17
CA PHE A 92 6.70 -8.14 2.18
C PHE A 92 5.62 -7.10 2.46
N GLU A 93 4.36 -7.46 2.20
CA GLU A 93 3.21 -6.59 2.41
C GLU A 93 2.73 -6.62 3.86
N ASN A 94 2.29 -5.48 4.39
CA ASN A 94 1.88 -5.36 5.79
C ASN A 94 0.69 -6.25 6.18
N VAL A 95 -0.14 -6.70 5.22
CA VAL A 95 -1.24 -7.65 5.46
C VAL A 95 -0.76 -8.97 6.06
N GLN A 96 0.51 -9.32 5.86
CA GLN A 96 1.13 -10.52 6.40
C GLN A 96 1.39 -10.45 7.91
N ILE A 97 1.44 -9.24 8.49
CA ILE A 97 1.79 -9.01 9.90
C ILE A 97 0.76 -9.64 10.83
N TYR A 98 -0.52 -9.68 10.44
CA TYR A 98 -1.56 -10.29 11.26
C TYR A 98 -1.24 -11.77 11.57
N ASN A 99 -0.95 -12.57 10.54
CA ASN A 99 -0.61 -13.98 10.71
C ASN A 99 0.69 -14.15 11.52
N LEU A 100 1.67 -13.25 11.35
CA LEU A 100 2.91 -13.25 12.13
C LEU A 100 2.62 -13.09 13.63
N ILE A 101 1.77 -12.13 14.00
CA ILE A 101 1.40 -11.87 15.40
C ILE A 101 0.61 -13.05 15.97
N THR A 102 -0.37 -13.60 15.24
CA THR A 102 -1.16 -14.73 15.74
C THR A 102 -0.31 -15.99 15.93
N SER A 103 0.69 -16.22 15.07
CA SER A 103 1.68 -17.30 15.25
C SER A 103 2.53 -17.09 16.49
N ILE A 104 3.01 -15.87 16.75
CA ILE A 104 3.80 -15.56 17.96
C ILE A 104 2.99 -15.80 19.23
N LEU A 105 1.72 -15.39 19.23
CA LEU A 105 0.82 -15.54 20.37
C LEU A 105 0.24 -16.96 20.52
N ASN A 106 0.48 -17.85 19.55
CA ASN A 106 -0.08 -19.19 19.49
C ASN A 106 -1.63 -19.21 19.58
N ILE A 107 -2.28 -18.36 18.77
CA ILE A 107 -3.74 -18.27 18.69
C ILE A 107 -4.24 -18.53 17.27
N HIS A 108 -5.50 -18.98 17.15
CA HIS A 108 -6.16 -19.13 15.85
C HIS A 108 -6.59 -17.76 15.31
N GLY A 109 -5.95 -17.31 14.24
CA GLY A 109 -6.30 -16.07 13.56
C GLY A 109 -7.66 -16.15 12.83
N ALA A 110 -8.34 -15.02 12.73
CA ALA A 110 -9.52 -14.88 11.88
C ALA A 110 -9.12 -14.88 10.39
N PRO A 111 -10.06 -15.19 9.47
CA PRO A 111 -9.83 -15.08 8.03
C PRO A 111 -9.32 -13.69 7.64
N ASN A 112 -8.25 -13.64 6.85
CA ASN A 112 -7.60 -12.39 6.42
C ASN A 112 -6.91 -12.60 5.05
N ASN A 113 -6.32 -11.54 4.49
CA ASN A 113 -5.67 -11.59 3.17
C ASN A 113 -4.18 -11.95 3.21
N GLY A 114 -3.61 -12.19 4.39
CA GLY A 114 -2.24 -12.69 4.54
C GLY A 114 -2.14 -14.19 4.21
N SER A 115 -0.96 -14.60 3.76
CA SER A 115 -0.65 -15.99 3.46
C SER A 115 -0.38 -16.77 4.74
N VAL A 116 -1.02 -17.93 4.90
CA VAL A 116 -0.87 -18.80 6.09
C VAL A 116 0.57 -19.29 6.26
N SER A 117 1.31 -19.47 5.16
CA SER A 117 2.71 -19.90 5.18
C SER A 117 3.70 -18.78 5.48
N PHE A 118 3.29 -17.52 5.48
CA PHE A 118 4.24 -16.41 5.64
C PHE A 118 5.02 -16.42 6.97
N PRO A 119 4.40 -16.70 8.14
CA PRO A 119 5.12 -16.68 9.42
C PRO A 119 6.35 -17.59 9.46
N SER A 120 6.30 -18.77 8.83
CA SER A 120 7.46 -19.69 8.80
C SER A 120 8.64 -19.18 7.96
N THR A 121 8.42 -18.17 7.11
CA THR A 121 9.51 -17.53 6.36
C THR A 121 10.30 -16.53 7.21
N VAL A 122 9.68 -15.98 8.25
CA VAL A 122 10.23 -14.91 9.10
C VAL A 122 10.63 -15.41 10.49
N LEU A 123 9.78 -16.21 11.13
CA LEU A 123 9.99 -16.75 12.47
C LEU A 123 10.92 -17.97 12.44
N LEU A 124 11.57 -18.22 13.56
CA LEU A 124 12.25 -19.48 13.83
C LEU A 124 11.21 -20.61 13.95
N PRO A 125 11.56 -21.86 13.60
CA PRO A 125 10.73 -23.00 13.93
C PRO A 125 10.45 -23.04 15.44
N ASN A 126 9.25 -23.44 15.85
CA ASN A 126 8.96 -23.64 17.26
C ASN A 126 9.97 -24.66 17.82
N PRO A 127 10.61 -24.37 18.96
CA PRO A 127 11.43 -25.38 19.62
C PRO A 127 10.51 -26.55 19.98
N SER A 128 10.84 -27.71 19.43
CA SER A 128 10.28 -29.01 19.80
C SER A 128 10.49 -29.31 21.28
#